data_AF-A3W3A6-F1
#
_entry.id   AF-A3W3A6-F1
#
_cell.length_a   1.000
_cell.length_b   1.000
_cell.length_c   1.000
_cell.angle_alpha   90.00
_cell.angle_beta   90.00
_cell.angle_gamma   90.00
#
_symmetry.space_group_name_H-M   'P 1'
#
loop_
_entity.id
_entity.type
_entity.pdbx_description
1 polymer ?
#
loop_
_entity_poly.entity_id
_entity_poly.type
_entity_poly.pdbx_seq_one_letter_code
_entity_poly.pdbx_strand_id
1 'polypeptide(L)'
;MAEAEMTAHMNAAGQLPTLLDRLDRQVRGLQSASRIGKNDHALRVLDAARRVLQHKDGLPALRQRAGLMEEAGLFSGTDWGRPAQLLPNLVKHTLTHASPQTITLEAMSLLRFLVVAKGEHATPELSPAQAEQFLTQVLSFNLDRLLGQGLDEAQRHAQNALIPAIDQLMRYLLQEVGTDGVLDRLTDEIWRIMAQRPLQVDHVKEMILQIASALQTGTALAADAHRGADRLISALFGPTALSREDPGIPAYVDRLSRADERTVQEEAYALARAMHDTGLVSDYHASFLRWAIDADQTKVLPDALGLSSTGLDALRCYEALVRALVDVAIQPGTAQAVYGLALMLERGILYSPPVAPSLWRLLETSLTEECICALEATCGTALPARTHLIAGLIMFLGQPLGVGQGNNPTCQSARALSMWALNDPDYLLWLIAQVARRDRLVLHFEGEPLDTATLPPGLATSALLDADPISVLLVPHLDRAYAEMGRRCVGRPEDPHRWVNPELHGWWVGRDFHIAVDVATGALKHYESFLR
;
A
#
# COMPACT_ATOMS: atom_id res chain seq x y z
N MET A 1 39.87 -18.08 17.55
CA MET A 1 38.69 -17.56 16.82
C MET A 1 39.02 -17.26 15.36
N ALA A 2 40.10 -16.52 15.06
CA ALA A 2 40.52 -16.23 13.68
C ALA A 2 40.80 -17.47 12.80
N GLU A 3 41.41 -18.54 13.33
CA GLU A 3 41.61 -19.79 12.56
C GLU A 3 40.30 -20.53 12.27
N ALA A 4 39.34 -20.57 13.20
CA ALA A 4 38.07 -21.25 12.99
C ALA A 4 37.20 -20.52 11.94
N GLU A 5 37.21 -19.19 11.93
CA GLU A 5 36.56 -18.38 10.87
C GLU A 5 37.25 -18.55 9.53
N MET A 6 38.59 -18.60 9.49
CA MET A 6 39.36 -18.80 8.27
C MET A 6 39.15 -20.20 7.66
N THR A 7 39.03 -21.23 8.50
CA THR A 7 38.75 -22.61 8.06
C THR A 7 37.30 -22.78 7.58
N ALA A 8 36.34 -22.09 8.21
CA ALA A 8 34.95 -22.03 7.73
C ALA A 8 34.83 -21.26 6.40
N HIS A 9 35.60 -20.18 6.23
CA HIS A 9 35.68 -19.43 4.96
C HIS A 9 36.26 -20.27 3.82
N MET A 10 37.33 -21.03 4.08
CA MET A 10 37.92 -21.95 3.10
C MET A 10 36.99 -23.10 2.70
N ASN A 11 36.21 -23.65 3.65
CA ASN A 11 35.24 -24.72 3.38
C ASN A 11 34.00 -24.23 2.60
N ALA A 12 33.55 -22.99 2.81
CA ALA A 12 32.47 -22.39 2.02
C ALA A 12 32.94 -22.09 0.59
N ALA A 13 34.12 -21.46 0.43
CA ALA A 13 34.70 -21.15 -0.88
C ALA A 13 34.94 -22.40 -1.75
N GLY A 14 35.25 -23.55 -1.15
CA GLY A 14 35.41 -24.83 -1.86
C GLY A 14 34.11 -25.47 -2.37
N GLN A 15 32.94 -25.05 -1.87
CA GLN A 15 31.64 -25.61 -2.28
C GLN A 15 31.02 -24.92 -3.50
N LEU A 16 31.33 -23.65 -3.72
CA LEU A 16 30.78 -22.88 -4.84
C LEU A 16 31.05 -23.50 -6.21
N PRO A 17 32.28 -23.96 -6.56
CA PRO A 17 32.53 -24.61 -7.84
C PRO A 17 31.64 -25.85 -8.08
N THR A 18 31.41 -26.65 -7.02
CA THR A 18 30.55 -27.84 -7.12
C THR A 18 29.08 -27.47 -7.33
N LEU A 19 28.60 -26.39 -6.68
CA LEU A 19 27.25 -25.88 -6.88
C LEU A 19 27.07 -25.32 -8.30
N LEU A 20 28.06 -24.61 -8.82
CA LEU A 20 28.05 -24.07 -10.18
C LEU A 20 28.10 -25.20 -11.23
N ASP A 21 28.93 -26.22 -11.06
CA ASP A 21 28.95 -27.40 -11.93
C ASP A 21 27.60 -28.13 -11.97
N ARG A 22 26.89 -28.14 -10.84
CA ARG A 22 25.53 -28.69 -10.79
C ARG A 22 24.54 -27.79 -11.53
N LEU A 23 24.60 -26.47 -11.32
CA LEU A 23 23.75 -25.50 -12.00
C LEU A 23 23.96 -25.57 -13.52
N ASP A 24 25.21 -25.56 -13.99
CA ASP A 24 25.56 -25.59 -15.41
C ASP A 24 25.12 -26.89 -16.10
N ARG A 25 25.07 -28.01 -15.36
CA ARG A 25 24.46 -29.25 -15.85
C ARG A 25 22.94 -29.15 -15.98
N GLN A 26 22.26 -28.54 -15.00
CA GLN A 26 20.80 -28.35 -15.08
C GLN A 26 20.41 -27.40 -16.21
N VAL A 27 21.15 -26.30 -16.42
CA VAL A 27 20.91 -25.34 -17.50
C VAL A 27 21.06 -26.01 -18.87
N ARG A 28 22.12 -26.80 -19.08
CA ARG A 28 22.28 -27.62 -20.31
C ARG A 28 21.14 -28.63 -20.51
N GLY A 29 20.67 -29.23 -19.40
CA GLY A 29 19.50 -30.11 -19.42
C GLY A 29 18.22 -29.39 -19.84
N LEU A 30 17.99 -28.17 -19.34
CA LEU A 30 16.84 -27.33 -19.73
C LEU A 30 16.91 -26.91 -21.20
N GLN A 31 18.09 -26.51 -21.67
CA GLN A 31 18.30 -26.08 -23.06
C GLN A 31 18.02 -27.21 -24.06
N SER A 32 18.35 -28.46 -23.69
CA SER A 32 18.13 -29.65 -24.53
C SER A 32 16.78 -30.35 -24.30
N ALA A 33 15.96 -29.86 -23.36
CA ALA A 33 14.69 -30.48 -23.01
C ALA A 33 13.62 -30.28 -24.11
N SER A 34 12.76 -31.29 -24.29
CA SER A 34 11.58 -31.17 -25.12
C SER A 34 10.57 -30.19 -24.53
N ARG A 35 9.66 -29.65 -25.36
CA ARG A 35 8.64 -28.68 -24.92
C ARG A 35 7.79 -29.16 -23.72
N ILE A 36 7.56 -30.48 -23.62
CA ILE A 36 6.79 -31.10 -22.54
C ILE A 36 7.61 -31.19 -21.24
N GLY A 37 8.92 -31.46 -21.34
CA GLY A 37 9.81 -31.59 -20.18
C GLY A 37 10.40 -30.28 -19.65
N LYS A 38 10.24 -29.16 -20.39
CA LYS A 38 10.87 -27.87 -20.03
C LYS A 38 10.53 -27.41 -18.61
N ASN A 39 9.29 -27.58 -18.16
CA ASN A 39 8.85 -27.15 -16.83
C ASN A 39 9.61 -27.88 -15.71
N ASP A 40 9.73 -29.21 -15.79
CA ASP A 40 10.45 -30.01 -14.80
C ASP A 40 11.94 -29.66 -14.75
N HIS A 41 12.54 -29.40 -15.91
CA HIS A 41 13.93 -28.97 -15.99
C HIS A 41 14.13 -27.55 -15.43
N ALA A 42 13.18 -26.63 -15.65
CA ALA A 42 13.22 -25.29 -15.09
C ALA A 42 13.18 -25.32 -13.55
N LEU A 43 12.33 -26.15 -12.96
CA LEU A 43 12.28 -26.35 -11.51
C LEU A 43 13.63 -26.83 -10.94
N ARG A 44 14.33 -27.75 -11.64
CA ARG A 44 15.66 -28.22 -11.23
C ARG A 44 16.73 -27.13 -11.34
N VAL A 45 16.63 -26.25 -12.34
CA VAL A 45 17.50 -25.06 -12.45
C VAL A 45 17.25 -24.12 -11.28
N LEU A 46 15.99 -23.82 -10.94
CA LEU A 46 15.64 -22.97 -9.80
C LEU A 46 16.14 -23.55 -8.48
N ASP A 47 16.00 -24.85 -8.24
CA ASP A 47 16.52 -25.49 -7.02
C ASP A 47 18.06 -25.42 -6.92
N ALA A 48 18.77 -25.51 -8.05
CA ALA A 48 20.22 -25.35 -8.09
C ALA A 48 20.63 -23.89 -7.90
N ALA A 49 19.96 -22.96 -8.59
CA ALA A 49 20.19 -21.52 -8.49
C ALA A 49 19.94 -21.00 -7.08
N ARG A 50 18.90 -21.50 -6.37
CA ARG A 50 18.61 -21.16 -4.97
C ARG A 50 19.80 -21.42 -4.05
N ARG A 51 20.48 -22.56 -4.23
CA ARG A 51 21.64 -22.92 -3.40
C ARG A 51 22.84 -22.02 -3.67
N VAL A 52 23.02 -21.61 -4.93
CA VAL A 52 24.06 -20.64 -5.29
C VAL A 52 23.70 -19.26 -4.76
N LEU A 53 22.43 -18.86 -4.82
CA LEU A 53 21.93 -17.58 -4.32
C LEU A 53 22.18 -17.40 -2.81
N GLN A 54 22.06 -18.48 -2.03
CA GLN A 54 22.35 -18.50 -0.60
C GLN A 54 23.86 -18.51 -0.27
N HIS A 55 24.73 -18.69 -1.26
CA HIS A 55 26.17 -18.66 -1.07
C HIS A 55 26.70 -17.21 -1.10
N LYS A 56 27.61 -16.86 -0.18
CA LYS A 56 28.15 -15.50 -0.03
C LYS A 56 28.71 -14.92 -1.34
N ASP A 57 29.37 -15.74 -2.16
CA ASP A 57 29.94 -15.30 -3.45
C ASP A 57 29.12 -15.74 -4.67
N GLY A 58 27.86 -16.13 -4.47
CA GLY A 58 27.03 -16.72 -5.52
C GLY A 58 26.45 -15.72 -6.53
N LEU A 59 26.18 -14.49 -6.12
CA LEU A 59 25.50 -13.48 -6.96
C LEU A 59 26.28 -13.10 -8.23
N PRO A 60 27.59 -12.78 -8.17
CA PRO A 60 28.38 -12.54 -9.39
C PRO A 60 28.40 -13.76 -10.32
N ALA A 61 28.47 -14.96 -9.74
CA ALA A 61 28.50 -16.20 -10.53
C ALA A 61 27.14 -16.51 -11.20
N LEU A 62 26.03 -16.12 -10.57
CA LEU A 62 24.68 -16.22 -11.14
C LEU A 62 24.46 -15.18 -12.24
N ARG A 63 24.94 -13.94 -12.06
CA ARG A 63 24.89 -12.89 -13.11
C ARG A 63 25.55 -13.36 -14.39
N GLN A 64 26.76 -13.93 -14.30
CA GLN A 64 27.48 -14.47 -15.47
C GLN A 64 26.69 -15.53 -16.24
N ARG A 65 25.71 -16.18 -15.60
CA ARG A 65 24.88 -17.23 -16.18
C ARG A 65 23.46 -16.75 -16.52
N ALA A 66 23.11 -15.50 -16.22
CA ALA A 66 21.75 -15.00 -16.37
C ALA A 66 21.26 -15.09 -17.84
N GLY A 67 22.08 -14.66 -18.80
CA GLY A 67 21.77 -14.79 -20.22
C GLY A 67 21.61 -16.24 -20.68
N LEU A 68 22.49 -17.15 -20.24
CA LEU A 68 22.39 -18.58 -20.57
C LEU A 68 21.11 -19.22 -20.00
N MET A 69 20.68 -18.81 -18.80
CA MET A 69 19.43 -19.29 -18.20
C MET A 69 18.21 -18.76 -18.96
N GLU A 70 18.25 -17.51 -19.42
CA GLU A 70 17.20 -16.94 -20.28
C GLU A 70 17.10 -17.68 -21.61
N GLU A 71 18.23 -17.87 -22.31
CA GLU A 71 18.29 -18.60 -23.59
C GLU A 71 17.85 -20.07 -23.47
N ALA A 72 18.15 -20.73 -22.34
CA ALA A 72 17.65 -22.07 -22.04
C ALA A 72 16.11 -22.11 -21.90
N GLY A 73 15.49 -20.96 -21.62
CA GLY A 73 14.05 -20.79 -21.47
C GLY A 73 13.58 -20.94 -20.02
N LEU A 74 14.39 -20.50 -19.05
CA LEU A 74 14.02 -20.54 -17.61
C LEU A 74 12.68 -19.85 -17.34
N PHE A 75 12.40 -18.75 -18.04
CA PHE A 75 11.19 -17.96 -17.88
C PHE A 75 10.04 -18.38 -18.82
N SER A 76 10.24 -19.39 -19.67
CA SER A 76 9.24 -19.80 -20.66
C SER A 76 7.98 -20.35 -19.98
N GLY A 77 6.81 -19.83 -20.36
CA GLY A 77 5.53 -20.29 -19.82
C GLY A 77 5.18 -19.74 -18.44
N THR A 78 5.92 -18.72 -17.95
CA THR A 78 5.61 -17.97 -16.73
C THR A 78 5.43 -16.49 -17.04
N ASP A 79 4.92 -15.71 -16.08
CA ASP A 79 4.74 -14.25 -16.24
C ASP A 79 6.09 -13.54 -16.49
N TRP A 80 7.19 -14.06 -15.92
CA TRP A 80 8.56 -13.57 -16.14
C TRP A 80 9.08 -13.78 -17.57
N GLY A 81 8.38 -14.56 -18.39
CA GLY A 81 8.69 -14.79 -19.79
C GLY A 81 8.55 -13.54 -20.66
N ARG A 82 7.82 -12.52 -20.19
CA ARG A 82 7.64 -11.22 -20.86
C ARG A 82 8.21 -10.10 -20.01
N PRO A 83 9.53 -9.84 -20.05
CA PRO A 83 10.17 -8.85 -19.17
C PRO A 83 9.56 -7.46 -19.30
N ALA A 84 9.11 -7.04 -20.48
CA ALA A 84 8.48 -5.74 -20.70
C ALA A 84 7.15 -5.53 -19.96
N GLN A 85 6.51 -6.61 -19.47
CA GLN A 85 5.22 -6.58 -18.77
C GLN A 85 5.36 -6.67 -17.25
N LEU A 86 6.59 -6.87 -16.73
CA LEU A 86 6.83 -6.97 -15.30
C LEU A 86 6.66 -5.60 -14.63
N LEU A 87 6.10 -5.61 -13.42
CA LEU A 87 5.80 -4.41 -12.65
C LEU A 87 6.73 -4.32 -11.42
N PRO A 88 7.56 -3.27 -11.28
CA PRO A 88 8.52 -3.15 -10.18
C PRO A 88 7.90 -3.20 -8.78
N ASN A 89 6.69 -2.66 -8.62
CA ASN A 89 5.97 -2.62 -7.33
C ASN A 89 5.56 -4.01 -6.81
N LEU A 90 5.45 -5.02 -7.68
CA LEU A 90 5.11 -6.40 -7.28
C LEU A 90 6.34 -7.20 -6.79
N VAL A 91 7.55 -6.72 -7.07
CA VAL A 91 8.79 -7.45 -6.74
C VAL A 91 8.96 -7.60 -5.23
N LYS A 92 8.74 -6.52 -4.46
CA LYS A 92 8.85 -6.56 -2.99
C LYS A 92 7.94 -7.63 -2.38
N HIS A 93 6.67 -7.65 -2.82
CA HIS A 93 5.69 -8.64 -2.36
C HIS A 93 6.14 -10.06 -2.72
N THR A 94 6.58 -10.28 -3.97
CA THR A 94 7.07 -11.58 -4.44
C THR A 94 8.25 -12.07 -3.59
N LEU A 95 9.23 -11.22 -3.34
CA LEU A 95 10.40 -11.56 -2.53
C LEU A 95 10.07 -11.83 -1.06
N THR A 96 8.96 -11.27 -0.55
CA THR A 96 8.59 -11.38 0.86
C THR A 96 7.67 -12.57 1.13
N HIS A 97 6.68 -12.82 0.25
CA HIS A 97 5.58 -13.74 0.52
C HIS A 97 5.50 -14.96 -0.41
N ALA A 98 6.20 -14.95 -1.54
CA ALA A 98 6.06 -16.04 -2.50
C ALA A 98 6.79 -17.33 -2.07
N SER A 99 6.52 -18.42 -2.79
CA SER A 99 7.23 -19.68 -2.57
C SER A 99 8.75 -19.51 -2.81
N PRO A 100 9.62 -20.31 -2.16
CA PRO A 100 11.06 -20.24 -2.41
C PRO A 100 11.47 -20.38 -3.89
N GLN A 101 10.67 -21.11 -4.68
CA GLN A 101 10.88 -21.27 -6.12
C GLN A 101 10.58 -19.97 -6.87
N THR A 102 9.44 -19.34 -6.58
CA THR A 102 9.05 -18.05 -7.17
C THR A 102 10.02 -16.94 -6.78
N ILE A 103 10.47 -16.90 -5.51
CA ILE A 103 11.50 -15.97 -5.05
C ILE A 103 12.80 -16.14 -5.85
N THR A 104 13.21 -17.38 -6.07
CA THR A 104 14.43 -17.66 -6.85
C THR A 104 14.26 -17.26 -8.31
N LEU A 105 13.07 -17.48 -8.90
CA LEU A 105 12.75 -17.05 -10.26
C LEU A 105 12.78 -15.53 -10.40
N GLU A 106 12.19 -14.80 -9.44
CA GLU A 106 12.24 -13.34 -9.34
C GLU A 106 13.70 -12.86 -9.25
N ALA A 107 14.52 -13.46 -8.37
CA ALA A 107 15.93 -13.14 -8.26
C ALA A 107 16.69 -13.34 -9.57
N MET A 108 16.42 -14.43 -10.31
CA MET A 108 17.04 -14.67 -11.61
C MET A 108 16.55 -13.65 -12.66
N SER A 109 15.29 -13.23 -12.60
CA SER A 109 14.77 -12.15 -13.44
C SER A 109 15.48 -10.83 -13.16
N LEU A 110 15.69 -10.46 -11.89
CA LEU A 110 16.42 -9.23 -11.54
C LEU A 110 17.88 -9.27 -12.06
N LEU A 111 18.55 -10.42 -11.97
CA LEU A 111 19.88 -10.60 -12.56
C LEU A 111 19.87 -10.53 -14.10
N ARG A 112 18.81 -11.04 -14.76
CA ARG A 112 18.58 -10.85 -16.20
C ARG A 112 18.49 -9.36 -16.54
N PHE A 113 17.67 -8.60 -15.80
CA PHE A 113 17.56 -7.15 -16.01
C PHE A 113 18.91 -6.46 -15.82
N LEU A 114 19.72 -6.90 -14.85
CA LEU A 114 21.05 -6.33 -14.61
C LEU A 114 21.99 -6.55 -15.80
N VAL A 115 22.06 -7.78 -16.33
CA VAL A 115 22.93 -8.04 -17.49
C VAL A 115 22.47 -7.30 -18.74
N VAL A 116 21.16 -7.07 -18.93
CA VAL A 116 20.63 -6.25 -20.03
C VAL A 116 20.96 -4.77 -19.84
N ALA A 117 20.78 -4.24 -18.63
CA ALA A 117 21.12 -2.85 -18.30
C ALA A 117 22.62 -2.56 -18.53
N LYS A 118 23.49 -3.53 -18.25
CA LYS A 118 24.94 -3.44 -18.46
C LYS A 118 25.38 -3.75 -19.90
N GLY A 119 24.45 -4.11 -20.79
CA GLY A 119 24.76 -4.48 -22.18
C GLY A 119 25.51 -5.81 -22.32
N GLU A 120 25.50 -6.65 -21.29
CA GLU A 120 26.14 -7.98 -21.27
C GLU A 120 25.27 -9.05 -21.94
N HIS A 121 23.96 -8.81 -22.02
CA HIS A 121 22.99 -9.65 -22.72
C HIS A 121 21.96 -8.79 -23.44
N ALA A 122 21.40 -9.30 -24.55
CA ALA A 122 20.38 -8.61 -25.32
C ALA A 122 19.10 -9.44 -25.39
N THR A 123 18.00 -8.85 -24.92
CA THR A 123 16.67 -9.46 -24.98
C THR A 123 15.81 -8.63 -25.95
N PRO A 124 15.15 -9.24 -26.96
CA PRO A 124 14.40 -8.50 -27.98
C PRO A 124 13.31 -7.56 -27.44
N GLU A 125 12.71 -7.90 -26.30
CA GLU A 125 11.61 -7.15 -25.68
C GLU A 125 12.07 -6.10 -24.65
N LEU A 126 13.37 -6.02 -24.32
CA LEU A 126 13.88 -5.20 -23.22
C LEU A 126 15.13 -4.42 -23.64
N SER A 127 15.04 -3.09 -23.69
CA SER A 127 16.21 -2.24 -23.93
C SER A 127 17.06 -2.04 -22.66
N PRO A 128 18.37 -1.74 -22.77
CA PRO A 128 19.22 -1.44 -21.62
C PRO A 128 18.68 -0.32 -20.72
N ALA A 129 18.16 0.75 -21.34
CA ALA A 129 17.58 1.88 -20.61
C ALA A 129 16.31 1.48 -19.83
N GLN A 130 15.43 0.67 -20.42
CA GLN A 130 14.25 0.14 -19.72
C GLN A 130 14.64 -0.80 -18.58
N ALA A 131 15.70 -1.60 -18.76
CA ALA A 131 16.18 -2.52 -17.74
C ALA A 131 16.78 -1.79 -16.54
N GLU A 132 17.62 -0.79 -16.80
CA GLU A 132 18.12 0.13 -15.77
C GLU A 132 16.95 0.85 -15.09
N GLN A 133 15.96 1.30 -15.87
CA GLN A 133 14.80 1.97 -15.34
C GLN A 133 14.04 1.12 -14.31
N PHE A 134 13.75 -0.12 -14.70
CA PHE A 134 13.08 -1.11 -13.87
C PHE A 134 13.85 -1.42 -12.58
N LEU A 135 15.17 -1.64 -12.67
CA LEU A 135 15.99 -1.98 -11.51
C LEU A 135 16.06 -0.85 -10.49
N THR A 136 16.21 0.40 -10.92
CA THR A 136 16.17 1.54 -9.99
C THR A 136 14.82 1.59 -9.27
N GLN A 137 13.70 1.36 -9.95
CA GLN A 137 12.37 1.36 -9.30
C GLN A 137 12.24 0.21 -8.30
N VAL A 138 12.73 -0.99 -8.64
CA VAL A 138 12.79 -2.12 -7.69
C VAL A 138 13.62 -1.74 -6.46
N LEU A 139 14.79 -1.14 -6.65
CA LEU A 139 15.65 -0.69 -5.55
C LEU A 139 14.95 0.35 -4.68
N SER A 140 14.28 1.35 -5.29
CA SER A 140 13.50 2.37 -4.60
C SER A 140 12.40 1.76 -3.71
N PHE A 141 11.66 0.77 -4.21
CA PHE A 141 10.61 0.10 -3.42
C PHE A 141 11.15 -0.84 -2.32
N ASN A 142 12.43 -1.23 -2.38
CA ASN A 142 13.08 -2.14 -1.43
C ASN A 142 14.17 -1.45 -0.59
N LEU A 143 14.11 -0.12 -0.44
CA LEU A 143 15.10 0.65 0.32
C LEU A 143 15.14 0.30 1.82
N ASP A 144 14.03 -0.14 2.40
CA ASP A 144 13.96 -0.68 3.77
C ASP A 144 14.93 -1.84 4.01
N ARG A 145 15.05 -2.74 3.01
CA ARG A 145 16.00 -3.86 3.02
C ARG A 145 17.45 -3.41 2.87
N LEU A 146 17.68 -2.30 2.18
CA LEU A 146 19.01 -1.73 1.93
C LEU A 146 19.54 -0.94 3.13
N LEU A 147 18.66 -0.21 3.81
CA LEU A 147 18.98 0.65 4.96
C LEU A 147 18.93 -0.11 6.31
N GLY A 148 18.57 -1.40 6.29
CA GLY A 148 18.58 -2.25 7.48
C GLY A 148 17.47 -1.97 8.49
N GLN A 149 16.42 -1.25 8.09
CA GLN A 149 15.29 -0.88 8.96
C GLN A 149 14.06 -1.80 8.82
N GLY A 150 14.03 -2.66 7.80
CA GLY A 150 12.86 -3.49 7.45
C GLY A 150 12.77 -4.86 8.14
N LEU A 151 13.06 -5.00 9.44
CA LEU A 151 12.75 -6.23 10.16
C LEU A 151 11.82 -5.94 11.33
N ASP A 152 10.54 -5.82 10.98
CA ASP A 152 9.44 -5.94 11.93
C ASP A 152 9.61 -7.25 12.74
N GLU A 153 9.35 -7.20 14.05
CA GLU A 153 9.51 -8.36 14.94
C GLU A 153 8.66 -9.55 14.44
N ALA A 154 7.53 -9.26 13.78
CA ALA A 154 6.66 -10.23 13.12
C ALA A 154 7.32 -10.96 11.92
N GLN A 155 8.18 -10.29 11.14
CA GLN A 155 8.92 -10.92 10.03
C GLN A 155 10.09 -11.78 10.51
N ARG A 156 10.66 -11.50 11.69
CA ARG A 156 11.67 -12.36 12.32
C ARG A 156 11.14 -13.74 12.70
N HIS A 157 9.83 -13.88 12.92
CA HIS A 157 9.18 -15.16 13.22
C HIS A 157 8.87 -16.00 11.97
N ALA A 158 8.82 -15.39 10.78
CA ALA A 158 8.72 -16.12 9.51
C ALA A 158 10.13 -16.58 9.08
N GLN A 159 10.48 -17.82 9.41
CA GLN A 159 11.76 -18.48 9.06
C GLN A 159 11.93 -18.70 7.54
N ASN A 160 11.93 -17.64 6.72
CA ASN A 160 12.27 -17.77 5.32
C ASN A 160 13.80 -17.70 5.16
N ALA A 161 14.44 -18.86 5.00
CA ALA A 161 15.89 -19.01 4.89
C ALA A 161 16.54 -18.27 3.70
N LEU A 162 15.74 -17.59 2.87
CA LEU A 162 16.18 -16.79 1.73
C LEU A 162 16.31 -15.29 2.03
N ILE A 163 15.77 -14.79 3.15
CA ILE A 163 15.83 -13.35 3.49
C ILE A 163 17.26 -12.80 3.41
N PRO A 164 18.28 -13.41 4.03
CA PRO A 164 19.65 -12.88 3.95
C PRO A 164 20.19 -12.83 2.52
N ALA A 165 19.79 -13.78 1.67
CA ALA A 165 20.21 -13.85 0.28
C ALA A 165 19.51 -12.78 -0.58
N ILE A 166 18.25 -12.46 -0.28
CA ILE A 166 17.50 -11.36 -0.92
C ILE A 166 18.11 -10.01 -0.55
N ASP A 167 18.43 -9.79 0.73
CA ASP A 167 19.06 -8.54 1.17
C ASP A 167 20.46 -8.38 0.55
N GLN A 168 21.16 -9.50 0.34
CA GLN A 168 22.41 -9.50 -0.41
C GLN A 168 22.20 -9.18 -1.89
N LEU A 169 21.16 -9.73 -2.53
CA LEU A 169 20.80 -9.43 -3.90
C LEU A 169 20.50 -7.94 -4.08
N MET A 170 19.70 -7.34 -3.19
CA MET A 170 19.37 -5.91 -3.26
C MET A 170 20.64 -5.05 -3.16
N ARG A 171 21.54 -5.35 -2.20
CA ARG A 171 22.82 -4.65 -2.06
C ARG A 171 23.71 -4.82 -3.30
N TYR A 172 23.74 -6.01 -3.87
CA TYR A 172 24.48 -6.28 -5.11
C TYR A 172 23.92 -5.49 -6.28
N LEU A 173 22.60 -5.48 -6.47
CA LEU A 173 21.93 -4.68 -7.50
C LEU A 173 22.21 -3.18 -7.30
N LEU A 174 22.15 -2.67 -6.07
CA LEU A 174 22.46 -1.26 -5.78
C LEU A 174 23.91 -0.91 -6.12
N GLN A 175 24.87 -1.77 -5.76
CA GLN A 175 26.28 -1.57 -6.08
C GLN A 175 26.53 -1.51 -7.59
N GLU A 176 25.82 -2.34 -8.35
CA GLU A 176 26.01 -2.44 -9.79
C GLU A 176 25.25 -1.34 -10.54
N VAL A 177 24.02 -1.02 -10.16
CA VAL A 177 23.20 0.03 -10.80
C VAL A 177 23.70 1.43 -10.40
N GLY A 178 24.16 1.61 -9.17
CA GLY A 178 24.52 2.89 -8.59
C GLY A 178 23.39 3.49 -7.74
N THR A 179 23.74 4.45 -6.88
CA THR A 179 22.79 5.22 -6.06
C THR A 179 22.18 6.39 -6.82
N ASP A 180 22.83 6.81 -7.90
CA ASP A 180 22.47 8.01 -8.66
C ASP A 180 21.06 7.84 -9.24
N GLY A 181 20.15 8.73 -8.84
CA GLY A 181 18.76 8.75 -9.31
C GLY A 181 17.80 7.78 -8.61
N VAL A 182 18.25 6.91 -7.69
CA VAL A 182 17.34 6.04 -6.90
C VAL A 182 16.43 6.87 -6.01
N LEU A 183 17.02 7.84 -5.29
CA LEU A 183 16.29 8.75 -4.43
C LEU A 183 15.48 9.78 -5.24
N ASP A 184 15.97 10.20 -6.41
CA ASP A 184 15.22 11.10 -7.31
C ASP A 184 13.91 10.44 -7.75
N ARG A 185 13.98 9.19 -8.22
CA ARG A 185 12.79 8.43 -8.65
C ARG A 185 11.87 8.07 -7.49
N LEU A 186 12.42 7.79 -6.32
CA LEU A 186 11.60 7.60 -5.12
C LEU A 186 10.82 8.87 -4.79
N THR A 187 11.47 10.03 -4.88
CA THR A 187 10.84 11.34 -4.67
C THR A 187 9.71 11.58 -5.68
N ASP A 188 9.97 11.35 -6.98
CA ASP A 188 8.97 11.49 -8.04
C ASP A 188 7.79 10.52 -7.84
N GLU A 189 8.07 9.30 -7.41
CA GLU A 189 7.07 8.27 -7.13
C GLU A 189 6.18 8.67 -5.94
N ILE A 190 6.76 9.18 -4.86
CA ILE A 190 6.00 9.71 -3.72
C ILE A 190 5.08 10.84 -4.19
N TRP A 191 5.58 11.79 -5.00
CA TRP A 191 4.75 12.86 -5.54
C TRP A 191 3.63 12.33 -6.43
N ARG A 192 3.90 11.32 -7.27
CA ARG A 192 2.91 10.66 -8.12
C ARG A 192 1.82 9.95 -7.31
N ILE A 193 2.18 9.30 -6.21
CA ILE A 193 1.23 8.67 -5.28
C ILE A 193 0.40 9.75 -4.58
N MET A 194 1.06 10.76 -3.99
CA MET A 194 0.39 11.81 -3.23
C MET A 194 -0.49 12.71 -4.09
N ALA A 195 -0.22 12.84 -5.40
CA ALA A 195 -1.10 13.51 -6.34
C ALA A 195 -2.50 12.86 -6.43
N GLN A 196 -2.60 11.56 -6.13
CA GLN A 196 -3.88 10.84 -6.11
C GLN A 196 -4.61 10.98 -4.77
N ARG A 197 -4.00 11.63 -3.76
CA ARG A 197 -4.58 11.79 -2.41
C ARG A 197 -5.12 10.46 -1.86
N PRO A 198 -4.27 9.44 -1.65
CA PRO A 198 -4.71 8.15 -1.16
C PRO A 198 -5.19 8.23 0.30
N LEU A 199 -6.10 7.33 0.67
CA LEU A 199 -6.56 7.18 2.05
C LEU A 199 -5.44 6.69 2.98
N GLN A 200 -4.66 5.73 2.51
CA GLN A 200 -3.53 5.15 3.23
C GLN A 200 -2.23 5.79 2.76
N VAL A 201 -1.44 6.30 3.71
CA VAL A 201 -0.18 7.02 3.43
C VAL A 201 1.01 6.48 4.21
N ASP A 202 0.84 5.41 4.99
CA ASP A 202 1.90 4.93 5.90
C ASP A 202 3.13 4.45 5.13
N HIS A 203 2.92 3.69 4.05
CA HIS A 203 4.01 3.34 3.13
C HIS A 203 4.70 4.58 2.53
N VAL A 204 3.96 5.66 2.27
CA VAL A 204 4.55 6.92 1.77
C VAL A 204 5.41 7.57 2.86
N LYS A 205 4.95 7.59 4.10
CA LYS A 205 5.72 8.12 5.23
C LYS A 205 7.00 7.32 5.46
N GLU A 206 6.95 5.99 5.33
CA GLU A 206 8.13 5.12 5.37
C GLU A 206 9.13 5.46 4.26
N MET A 207 8.67 5.64 3.02
CA MET A 207 9.54 6.05 1.91
C MET A 207 10.20 7.41 2.18
N ILE A 208 9.47 8.38 2.74
CA ILE A 208 10.03 9.70 3.10
C ILE A 208 11.07 9.57 4.22
N LEU A 209 10.82 8.72 5.22
CA LEU A 209 11.77 8.45 6.29
C LEU A 209 13.07 7.82 5.74
N GLN A 210 12.96 6.94 4.75
CA GLN A 210 14.12 6.35 4.06
C GLN A 210 14.94 7.42 3.32
N ILE A 211 14.27 8.35 2.61
CA ILE A 211 14.96 9.49 1.95
C ILE A 211 15.67 10.34 3.00
N ALA A 212 15.00 10.70 4.10
CA ALA A 212 15.58 11.50 5.17
C ALA A 212 16.85 10.83 5.74
N SER A 213 16.79 9.53 6.00
CA SER A 213 17.94 8.76 6.49
C SER A 213 19.09 8.68 5.46
N ALA A 214 18.76 8.47 4.18
CA ALA A 214 19.75 8.42 3.11
C ALA A 214 20.47 9.77 2.90
N LEU A 215 19.76 10.89 3.07
CA LEU A 215 20.36 12.23 2.98
C LEU A 215 21.27 12.55 4.17
N GLN A 216 20.89 12.14 5.38
CA GLN A 216 21.75 12.29 6.57
C GLN A 216 23.06 11.51 6.46
N THR A 217 23.06 10.40 5.73
CA THR A 217 24.25 9.56 5.50
C THR A 217 25.11 10.00 4.31
N GLY A 218 24.74 11.10 3.63
CA GLY A 218 25.54 11.73 2.59
C GLY A 218 25.27 11.25 1.16
N THR A 219 24.12 10.62 0.91
CA THR A 219 23.70 10.24 -0.46
C THR A 219 23.31 11.48 -1.26
N ALA A 220 23.79 11.61 -2.50
CA ALA A 220 23.49 12.76 -3.35
C ALA A 220 22.21 12.57 -4.18
N LEU A 221 21.36 13.62 -4.24
CA LEU A 221 20.21 13.76 -5.15
C LEU A 221 20.54 14.76 -6.31
N ALA A 222 19.73 14.82 -7.35
CA ALA A 222 19.74 15.98 -8.25
C ALA A 222 19.25 17.25 -7.51
N ALA A 223 19.64 18.46 -7.93
CA ALA A 223 19.28 19.69 -7.21
C ALA A 223 17.75 19.94 -7.11
N ASP A 224 16.99 19.58 -8.15
CA ASP A 224 15.53 19.68 -8.14
C ASP A 224 14.87 18.60 -7.27
N ALA A 225 15.38 17.38 -7.33
CA ALA A 225 14.93 16.27 -6.51
C ALA A 225 15.24 16.49 -5.02
N HIS A 226 16.39 17.11 -4.68
CA HIS A 226 16.68 17.58 -3.33
C HIS A 226 15.57 18.51 -2.81
N ARG A 227 15.16 19.52 -3.59
CA ARG A 227 14.09 20.43 -3.18
C ARG A 227 12.75 19.71 -3.01
N GLY A 228 12.45 18.74 -3.89
CA GLY A 228 11.28 17.88 -3.79
C GLY A 228 11.28 17.03 -2.52
N ALA A 229 12.41 16.40 -2.22
CA ALA A 229 12.63 15.58 -1.03
C ALA A 229 12.56 16.41 0.26
N ASP A 230 13.25 17.55 0.32
CA ASP A 230 13.23 18.47 1.47
C ASP A 230 11.80 18.91 1.80
N ARG A 231 10.97 19.17 0.77
CA ARG A 231 9.56 19.52 0.97
C ARG A 231 8.75 18.38 1.58
N LEU A 232 8.97 17.14 1.14
CA LEU A 232 8.29 15.96 1.69
C LEU A 232 8.72 15.68 3.14
N ILE A 233 10.03 15.75 3.41
CA ILE A 233 10.61 15.59 4.76
C ILE A 233 10.06 16.67 5.68
N SER A 234 10.12 17.94 5.25
CA SER A 234 9.61 19.07 6.05
C SER A 234 8.12 18.91 6.34
N ALA A 235 7.31 18.45 5.39
CA ALA A 235 5.87 18.26 5.61
C ALA A 235 5.54 17.28 6.76
N LEU A 236 6.41 16.30 7.04
CA LEU A 236 6.23 15.33 8.12
C LEU A 236 6.94 15.71 9.42
N PHE A 237 8.17 16.22 9.36
CA PHE A 237 9.03 16.38 10.54
C PHE A 237 9.21 17.83 10.99
N GLY A 238 8.84 18.81 10.17
CA GLY A 238 8.96 20.22 10.55
C GLY A 238 8.21 21.16 9.61
N PRO A 239 6.87 21.02 9.49
CA PRO A 239 6.09 21.71 8.46
C PRO A 239 6.08 23.24 8.63
N THR A 240 6.43 23.75 9.81
CA THR A 240 6.23 25.15 10.20
C THR A 240 7.44 25.74 10.93
N ALA A 241 7.36 27.03 11.26
CA ALA A 241 8.43 27.72 11.98
C ALA A 241 8.64 27.15 13.39
N LEU A 242 7.57 26.85 14.13
CA LEU A 242 7.69 26.35 15.50
C LEU A 242 8.10 24.87 15.58
N SER A 243 7.89 24.09 14.51
CA SER A 243 8.27 22.67 14.41
C SER A 243 9.50 22.39 13.53
N ARG A 244 10.11 23.41 12.90
CA ARG A 244 11.18 23.26 11.89
C ARG A 244 12.32 22.31 12.26
N GLU A 245 12.72 22.32 13.53
CA GLU A 245 13.86 21.54 14.05
C GLU A 245 13.43 20.16 14.59
N ASP A 246 12.17 19.76 14.37
CA ASP A 246 11.54 18.59 14.96
C ASP A 246 11.74 18.51 16.50
N PRO A 247 11.24 19.51 17.27
CA PRO A 247 11.51 19.61 18.71
C PRO A 247 10.82 18.52 19.56
N GLY A 248 9.95 17.71 18.95
CA GLY A 248 9.04 16.79 19.61
C GLY A 248 7.75 17.46 20.07
N ILE A 249 6.68 16.65 20.17
CA ILE A 249 5.32 17.12 20.50
C ILE A 249 5.24 17.92 21.80
N PRO A 250 5.83 17.49 22.94
CA PRO A 250 5.72 18.26 24.19
C PRO A 250 6.35 19.65 24.11
N ALA A 251 7.53 19.76 23.48
CA ALA A 251 8.22 21.04 23.32
C ALA A 251 7.48 21.96 22.34
N TYR A 252 6.87 21.40 21.29
CA TYR A 252 6.03 22.15 20.37
C TYR A 252 4.80 22.75 21.06
N VAL A 253 4.09 21.98 21.89
CA VAL A 253 2.93 22.47 22.65
C VAL A 253 3.32 23.55 23.67
N ASP A 254 4.49 23.43 24.31
CA ASP A 254 5.02 24.49 25.19
C ASP A 254 5.34 25.77 24.41
N ARG A 255 5.91 25.66 23.20
CA ARG A 255 6.14 26.80 22.30
C ARG A 255 4.82 27.48 21.91
N LEU A 256 3.79 26.72 21.53
CA LEU A 256 2.46 27.25 21.21
C LEU A 256 1.85 28.02 22.39
N SER A 257 1.96 27.46 23.60
CA SER A 257 1.39 28.06 24.82
C SER A 257 2.06 29.38 25.23
N ARG A 258 3.28 29.64 24.74
CA ARG A 258 4.03 30.89 24.98
C ARG A 258 3.98 31.86 23.80
N ALA A 259 3.47 31.43 22.66
CA ALA A 259 3.40 32.24 21.45
C ALA A 259 2.32 33.32 21.58
N ASP A 260 2.53 34.47 20.94
CA ASP A 260 1.50 35.49 20.82
C ASP A 260 0.44 35.09 19.78
N GLU A 261 -0.72 35.76 19.80
CA GLU A 261 -1.83 35.40 18.91
C GLU A 261 -1.45 35.44 17.42
N ARG A 262 -0.60 36.40 17.03
CA ARG A 262 -0.10 36.53 15.65
C ARG A 262 0.73 35.31 15.26
N THR A 263 1.66 34.88 16.12
CA THR A 263 2.50 33.70 15.85
C THR A 263 1.66 32.43 15.77
N VAL A 264 0.65 32.28 16.63
CA VAL A 264 -0.28 31.13 16.58
C VAL A 264 -1.07 31.13 15.26
N GLN A 265 -1.50 32.30 14.78
CA GLN A 265 -2.21 32.41 13.51
C GLN A 265 -1.30 32.14 12.30
N GLU A 266 -0.07 32.65 12.31
CA GLU A 266 0.94 32.35 11.28
C GLU A 266 1.27 30.86 11.22
N GLU A 267 1.36 30.22 12.39
CA GLU A 267 1.55 28.79 12.54
C GLU A 267 0.37 27.99 11.95
N ALA A 268 -0.88 28.41 12.24
CA ALA A 268 -2.08 27.81 11.67
C ALA A 268 -2.06 27.84 10.13
N TYR A 269 -1.77 29.00 9.52
CA TYR A 269 -1.68 29.10 8.06
C TYR A 269 -0.54 28.27 7.47
N ALA A 270 0.60 28.19 8.16
CA ALA A 270 1.73 27.37 7.72
C ALA A 270 1.39 25.87 7.73
N LEU A 271 0.69 25.38 8.76
CA LEU A 271 0.18 24.02 8.85
C LEU A 271 -0.78 23.72 7.69
N ALA A 272 -1.80 24.57 7.49
CA ALA A 272 -2.76 24.39 6.39
C ALA A 272 -2.06 24.31 5.04
N ARG A 273 -1.09 25.20 4.78
CA ARG A 273 -0.33 25.21 3.54
C ARG A 273 0.47 23.92 3.36
N ALA A 274 1.23 23.50 4.38
CA ALA A 274 2.05 22.29 4.31
C ALA A 274 1.20 21.05 4.02
N MET A 275 0.05 20.94 4.69
CA MET A 275 -0.93 19.88 4.49
C MET A 275 -1.54 19.89 3.09
N HIS A 276 -2.04 21.02 2.61
CA HIS A 276 -2.74 21.07 1.31
C HIS A 276 -1.80 20.97 0.10
N ASP A 277 -0.58 21.48 0.23
CA ASP A 277 0.45 21.39 -0.80
C ASP A 277 0.85 19.93 -1.08
N THR A 278 1.03 19.14 -0.03
CA THR A 278 1.59 17.79 -0.12
C THR A 278 0.54 16.69 -0.02
N GLY A 279 -0.57 16.95 0.67
CA GLY A 279 -1.54 15.94 1.13
C GLY A 279 -1.04 15.12 2.33
N LEU A 280 0.16 15.40 2.84
CA LEU A 280 0.74 14.73 4.01
C LEU A 280 0.42 15.53 5.27
N VAL A 281 0.20 14.83 6.37
CA VAL A 281 -0.04 15.46 7.67
C VAL A 281 0.97 14.96 8.70
N SER A 282 1.68 15.91 9.30
CA SER A 282 2.54 15.70 10.47
C SER A 282 1.75 15.60 11.77
N ASP A 283 2.26 14.88 12.76
CA ASP A 283 1.74 14.85 14.14
C ASP A 283 1.70 16.25 14.79
N TYR A 284 2.48 17.22 14.29
CA TYR A 284 2.37 18.62 14.70
C TYR A 284 1.00 19.24 14.35
N HIS A 285 0.35 18.84 13.25
CA HIS A 285 -1.00 19.31 12.91
C HIS A 285 -2.02 18.79 13.92
N ALA A 286 -1.97 17.49 14.24
CA ALA A 286 -2.87 16.88 15.22
C ALA A 286 -2.70 17.54 16.59
N SER A 287 -1.45 17.77 16.99
CA SER A 287 -1.12 18.41 18.27
C SER A 287 -1.58 19.86 18.32
N PHE A 288 -1.46 20.61 17.22
CA PHE A 288 -1.98 21.98 17.13
C PHE A 288 -3.50 22.04 17.30
N LEU A 289 -4.25 21.19 16.59
CA LEU A 289 -5.72 21.17 16.67
C LEU A 289 -6.20 20.85 18.09
N ARG A 290 -5.58 19.84 18.72
CA ARG A 290 -5.89 19.48 20.11
C ARG A 290 -5.56 20.60 21.07
N TRP A 291 -4.36 21.17 20.98
CA TRP A 291 -3.97 22.32 21.79
C TRP A 291 -4.96 23.48 21.62
N ALA A 292 -5.41 23.76 20.39
CA ALA A 292 -6.35 24.85 20.13
C ALA A 292 -7.72 24.60 20.78
N ILE A 293 -8.17 23.34 20.88
CA ILE A 293 -9.39 22.99 21.62
C ILE A 293 -9.17 23.08 23.13
N ASP A 294 -8.09 22.48 23.65
CA ASP A 294 -7.77 22.43 25.08
C ASP A 294 -7.52 23.83 25.68
N ALA A 295 -6.89 24.72 24.91
CA ALA A 295 -6.59 26.11 25.30
C ALA A 295 -7.71 27.11 24.95
N ASP A 296 -8.87 26.63 24.48
CA ASP A 296 -10.00 27.43 24.00
C ASP A 296 -9.64 28.47 22.92
N GLN A 297 -8.63 28.17 22.10
CA GLN A 297 -8.18 28.98 20.96
C GLN A 297 -8.89 28.61 19.66
N THR A 298 -10.14 28.19 19.72
CA THR A 298 -10.84 27.60 18.57
C THR A 298 -11.05 28.52 17.37
N LYS A 299 -10.85 29.82 17.55
CA LYS A 299 -10.79 30.82 16.47
C LYS A 299 -9.73 30.50 15.40
N VAL A 300 -8.67 29.76 15.72
CA VAL A 300 -7.60 29.41 14.76
C VAL A 300 -7.83 28.08 14.04
N LEU A 301 -8.85 27.30 14.42
CA LEU A 301 -9.14 26.01 13.76
C LEU A 301 -9.44 26.13 12.26
N PRO A 302 -10.26 27.10 11.78
CA PRO A 302 -10.51 27.25 10.35
C PRO A 302 -9.23 27.55 9.57
N ASP A 303 -8.36 28.40 10.12
CA ASP A 303 -7.08 28.77 9.51
C ASP A 303 -6.14 27.56 9.43
N ALA A 304 -6.07 26.75 10.50
CA ALA A 304 -5.22 25.55 10.56
C ALA A 304 -5.67 24.41 9.64
N LEU A 305 -6.99 24.30 9.43
CA LEU A 305 -7.59 23.35 8.48
C LEU A 305 -7.54 23.88 7.03
N GLY A 306 -7.28 25.18 6.83
CA GLY A 306 -7.30 25.83 5.53
C GLY A 306 -8.69 25.91 4.92
N LEU A 307 -9.72 26.16 5.73
CA LEU A 307 -11.11 26.13 5.29
C LEU A 307 -11.48 27.36 4.45
N SER A 308 -12.24 27.12 3.38
CA SER A 308 -12.96 28.12 2.62
C SER A 308 -14.19 28.62 3.39
N SER A 309 -14.97 29.53 2.80
CA SER A 309 -16.26 29.93 3.36
C SER A 309 -17.22 28.74 3.55
N THR A 310 -17.14 27.73 2.68
CA THR A 310 -17.98 26.53 2.77
C THR A 310 -17.60 25.68 3.97
N GLY A 311 -16.31 25.35 4.11
CA GLY A 311 -15.81 24.59 5.26
C GLY A 311 -16.02 25.34 6.58
N LEU A 312 -15.84 26.67 6.59
CA LEU A 312 -16.08 27.51 7.75
C LEU A 312 -17.54 27.49 8.21
N ASP A 313 -18.49 27.56 7.28
CA ASP A 313 -19.92 27.46 7.61
C ASP A 313 -20.24 26.09 8.20
N ALA A 314 -19.73 25.01 7.58
CA ALA A 314 -19.92 23.65 8.08
C ALA A 314 -19.34 23.47 9.49
N LEU A 315 -18.12 23.97 9.73
CA LEU A 315 -17.48 23.94 11.04
C LEU A 315 -18.33 24.66 12.10
N ARG A 316 -18.89 25.83 11.77
CA ARG A 316 -19.73 26.61 12.69
C ARG A 316 -21.06 25.93 12.98
N CYS A 317 -21.72 25.39 11.96
CA CYS A 317 -22.99 24.69 12.11
C CYS A 317 -22.86 23.42 12.96
N TYR A 318 -21.72 22.72 12.85
CA TYR A 318 -21.50 21.41 13.49
C TYR A 318 -20.37 21.42 14.52
N GLU A 319 -20.09 22.57 15.15
CA GLU A 319 -18.92 22.77 16.01
C GLU A 319 -18.76 21.69 17.09
N ALA A 320 -19.85 21.37 17.80
CA ALA A 320 -19.83 20.37 18.85
C ALA A 320 -19.46 18.97 18.33
N LEU A 321 -19.94 18.60 17.14
CA LEU A 321 -19.61 17.33 16.51
C LEU A 321 -18.15 17.32 16.05
N VAL A 322 -17.68 18.40 15.44
CA VAL A 322 -16.28 18.50 14.99
C VAL A 322 -15.34 18.39 16.17
N ARG A 323 -15.61 19.07 17.30
CA ARG A 323 -14.82 18.93 18.53
C ARG A 323 -14.78 17.47 19.00
N ALA A 324 -15.93 16.80 19.10
CA ALA A 324 -15.97 15.40 19.51
C ALA A 324 -15.21 14.46 18.55
N LEU A 325 -15.24 14.73 17.24
CA LEU A 325 -14.45 14.00 16.26
C LEU A 325 -12.94 14.23 16.44
N VAL A 326 -12.51 15.48 16.67
CA VAL A 326 -11.10 15.82 16.94
C VAL A 326 -10.62 15.11 18.20
N ASP A 327 -11.39 15.17 19.28
CA ASP A 327 -11.04 14.57 20.57
C ASP A 327 -10.81 13.07 20.48
N VAL A 328 -11.65 12.36 19.71
CA VAL A 328 -11.57 10.90 19.57
C VAL A 328 -10.54 10.46 18.53
N ALA A 329 -10.46 11.14 17.39
CA ALA A 329 -9.82 10.63 16.18
C ALA A 329 -8.52 11.33 15.79
N ILE A 330 -8.29 12.57 16.23
CA ILE A 330 -7.09 13.33 15.85
C ILE A 330 -6.09 13.22 16.99
N GLN A 331 -5.18 12.27 16.87
CA GLN A 331 -4.09 12.02 17.81
C GLN A 331 -2.76 11.97 17.05
N PRO A 332 -1.60 12.20 17.71
CA PRO A 332 -0.32 11.74 17.16
C PRO A 332 -0.43 10.25 16.78
N GLY A 333 -0.03 9.88 15.57
CA GLY A 333 -0.24 8.54 15.00
C GLY A 333 -1.52 8.39 14.14
N THR A 334 -2.50 9.29 14.28
CA THR A 334 -3.68 9.38 13.39
C THR A 334 -3.81 10.75 12.72
N ALA A 335 -2.72 11.53 12.70
CA ALA A 335 -2.71 12.91 12.23
C ALA A 335 -3.23 13.09 10.79
N GLN A 336 -3.11 12.06 9.95
CA GLN A 336 -3.64 12.11 8.58
C GLN A 336 -5.15 12.45 8.55
N ALA A 337 -5.91 12.08 9.60
CA ALA A 337 -7.33 12.41 9.75
C ALA A 337 -7.62 13.92 9.77
N VAL A 338 -6.65 14.78 10.05
CA VAL A 338 -6.82 16.24 9.94
C VAL A 338 -7.12 16.66 8.50
N TYR A 339 -6.44 16.04 7.51
CA TYR A 339 -6.71 16.30 6.11
C TYR A 339 -8.09 15.79 5.69
N GLY A 340 -8.45 14.59 6.16
CA GLY A 340 -9.80 14.04 6.00
C GLY A 340 -10.87 14.97 6.57
N LEU A 341 -10.65 15.51 7.77
CA LEU A 341 -11.58 16.44 8.43
C LEU A 341 -11.74 17.73 7.63
N ALA A 342 -10.64 18.33 7.18
CA ALA A 342 -10.66 19.53 6.35
C ALA A 342 -11.52 19.30 5.08
N LEU A 343 -11.26 18.22 4.35
CA LEU A 343 -12.00 17.91 3.13
C LEU A 343 -13.47 17.52 3.40
N MET A 344 -13.74 16.83 4.50
CA MET A 344 -15.11 16.47 4.89
C MET A 344 -15.96 17.72 5.13
N LEU A 345 -15.38 18.75 5.75
CA LEU A 345 -16.02 20.05 5.96
C LEU A 345 -16.20 20.81 4.64
N GLU A 346 -15.16 20.87 3.78
CA GLU A 346 -15.25 21.51 2.45
C GLU A 346 -16.33 20.91 1.56
N ARG A 347 -16.54 19.59 1.66
CA ARG A 347 -17.58 18.89 0.90
C ARG A 347 -19.00 19.17 1.39
N GLY A 348 -19.17 19.77 2.58
CA GLY A 348 -20.48 20.02 3.16
C GLY A 348 -21.29 18.74 3.43
N ILE A 349 -20.62 17.58 3.58
CA ILE A 349 -21.31 16.29 3.72
C ILE A 349 -22.20 16.23 4.98
N LEU A 350 -21.86 17.04 5.99
CA LEU A 350 -22.60 17.14 7.24
C LEU A 350 -23.99 17.78 7.08
N TYR A 351 -24.22 18.56 6.01
CA TYR A 351 -25.53 19.14 5.71
C TYR A 351 -26.55 18.10 5.24
N SER A 352 -26.10 16.91 4.84
CA SER A 352 -27.02 15.79 4.65
C SER A 352 -27.64 15.42 6.01
N PRO A 353 -28.97 15.58 6.19
CA PRO A 353 -29.61 15.43 7.50
C PRO A 353 -29.28 14.14 8.28
N PRO A 354 -29.15 12.96 7.65
CA PRO A 354 -28.82 11.73 8.38
C PRO A 354 -27.35 11.60 8.81
N VAL A 355 -26.41 12.37 8.23
CA VAL A 355 -24.96 12.16 8.43
C VAL A 355 -24.53 12.55 9.84
N ALA A 356 -24.78 13.78 10.27
CA ALA A 356 -24.35 14.25 11.59
C ALA A 356 -24.90 13.41 12.77
N PRO A 357 -26.21 13.05 12.81
CA PRO A 357 -26.73 12.14 13.84
C PRO A 357 -26.10 10.73 13.80
N SER A 358 -25.73 10.24 12.61
CA SER A 358 -25.09 8.93 12.46
C SER A 358 -23.66 8.93 12.98
N LEU A 359 -22.91 10.02 12.78
CA LEU A 359 -21.58 10.20 13.37
C LEU A 359 -21.63 10.23 14.89
N TRP A 360 -22.56 10.97 15.49
CA TRP A 360 -22.78 10.95 16.95
C TRP A 360 -23.04 9.55 17.47
N ARG A 361 -23.91 8.80 16.80
CA ARG A 361 -24.21 7.40 17.16
C ARG A 361 -22.96 6.52 17.10
N LEU A 362 -22.11 6.68 16.08
CA LEU A 362 -20.87 5.90 15.94
C LEU A 362 -19.85 6.23 17.03
N LEU A 363 -19.73 7.51 17.41
CA LEU A 363 -18.88 7.93 18.53
C LEU A 363 -19.25 7.20 19.83
N GLU A 364 -20.55 6.96 20.05
CA GLU A 364 -21.08 6.27 21.24
C GLU A 364 -21.16 4.74 21.09
N THR A 365 -21.06 4.19 19.88
CA THR A 365 -21.29 2.76 19.63
C THR A 365 -20.14 1.91 20.19
N SER A 366 -20.42 0.98 21.10
CA SER A 366 -19.44 -0.01 21.57
C SER A 366 -19.01 -0.96 20.46
N LEU A 367 -17.70 -1.19 20.34
CA LEU A 367 -17.13 -2.15 19.39
C LEU A 367 -17.20 -3.57 19.97
N THR A 368 -17.48 -4.56 19.13
CA THR A 368 -17.33 -5.98 19.52
C THR A 368 -15.86 -6.36 19.67
N GLU A 369 -15.58 -7.48 20.36
CA GLU A 369 -14.21 -7.99 20.51
C GLU A 369 -13.59 -8.32 19.14
N GLU A 370 -14.37 -8.86 18.21
CA GLU A 370 -13.93 -9.18 16.85
C GLU A 370 -13.50 -7.92 16.09
N CYS A 371 -14.27 -6.84 16.18
CA CYS A 371 -13.92 -5.56 15.57
C CYS A 371 -12.65 -4.96 16.18
N ILE A 372 -12.50 -5.04 17.50
CA ILE A 372 -11.31 -4.55 18.20
C ILE A 372 -10.08 -5.34 17.75
N CYS A 373 -10.13 -6.68 17.78
CA CYS A 373 -9.02 -7.52 17.34
C CYS A 373 -8.65 -7.28 15.87
N ALA A 374 -9.63 -7.11 14.98
CA ALA A 374 -9.36 -6.84 13.57
C ALA A 374 -8.65 -5.49 13.38
N LEU A 375 -9.12 -4.44 14.05
CA LEU A 375 -8.51 -3.11 13.99
C LEU A 375 -7.12 -3.09 14.61
N GLU A 376 -6.91 -3.71 15.76
CA GLU A 376 -5.61 -3.77 16.44
C GLU A 376 -4.58 -4.59 15.63
N ALA A 377 -5.01 -5.64 14.94
CA ALA A 377 -4.14 -6.43 14.08
C ALA A 377 -3.61 -5.64 12.87
N THR A 378 -4.41 -4.71 12.34
CA THR A 378 -4.01 -3.90 11.17
C THR A 378 -3.37 -2.56 11.56
N CYS A 379 -3.93 -1.87 12.55
CA CYS A 379 -3.54 -0.51 12.92
C CYS A 379 -2.58 -0.45 14.12
N GLY A 380 -2.36 -1.59 14.80
CA GLY A 380 -1.59 -1.66 16.03
C GLY A 380 -2.40 -1.30 17.28
N THR A 381 -1.74 -1.37 18.43
CA THR A 381 -2.34 -1.19 19.76
C THR A 381 -1.89 0.09 20.47
N ALA A 382 -1.14 0.95 19.78
CA ALA A 382 -0.62 2.21 20.35
C ALA A 382 -1.75 3.21 20.67
N LEU A 383 -2.85 3.16 19.92
CA LEU A 383 -4.07 3.94 20.16
C LEU A 383 -5.28 2.98 20.26
N PRO A 384 -6.37 3.40 20.91
CA PRO A 384 -7.58 2.58 20.97
C PRO A 384 -8.15 2.28 19.58
N ALA A 385 -8.69 1.07 19.37
CA ALA A 385 -9.35 0.68 18.12
C ALA A 385 -10.41 1.69 17.65
N ARG A 386 -11.16 2.29 18.58
CA ARG A 386 -12.13 3.37 18.29
C ARG A 386 -11.47 4.57 17.61
N THR A 387 -10.30 5.00 18.07
CA THR A 387 -9.58 6.13 17.48
C THR A 387 -9.21 5.84 16.04
N HIS A 388 -8.69 4.65 15.74
CA HIS A 388 -8.40 4.23 14.37
C HIS A 388 -9.66 4.15 13.50
N LEU A 389 -10.77 3.61 14.02
CA LEU A 389 -12.03 3.53 13.30
C LEU A 389 -12.55 4.91 12.89
N ILE A 390 -12.63 5.86 13.84
CA ILE A 390 -13.16 7.19 13.57
C ILE A 390 -12.18 8.01 12.71
N ALA A 391 -10.87 7.87 12.89
CA ALA A 391 -9.86 8.49 12.02
C ALA A 391 -9.98 7.99 10.58
N GLY A 392 -10.11 6.67 10.40
CA GLY A 392 -10.37 6.04 9.10
C GLY A 392 -11.66 6.53 8.48
N LEU A 393 -12.74 6.64 9.26
CA LEU A 393 -14.03 7.16 8.78
C LEU A 393 -13.94 8.60 8.28
N ILE A 394 -13.29 9.49 9.04
CA ILE A 394 -13.09 10.89 8.65
C ILE A 394 -12.32 10.97 7.33
N MET A 395 -11.27 10.17 7.18
CA MET A 395 -10.51 10.07 5.93
C MET A 395 -11.39 9.60 4.78
N PHE A 396 -12.16 8.53 5.02
CA PHE A 396 -13.02 7.89 4.02
C PHE A 396 -14.12 8.83 3.50
N LEU A 397 -14.75 9.60 4.38
CA LEU A 397 -15.79 10.56 4.02
C LEU A 397 -15.21 11.87 3.44
N GLY A 398 -14.01 12.25 3.87
CA GLY A 398 -13.36 13.48 3.41
C GLY A 398 -12.79 13.35 2.00
N GLN A 399 -12.12 12.26 1.67
CA GLN A 399 -11.39 12.14 0.42
C GLN A 399 -12.28 11.72 -0.77
N PRO A 400 -12.02 12.26 -1.99
CA PRO A 400 -12.93 12.11 -3.12
C PRO A 400 -12.77 10.80 -3.90
N LEU A 401 -11.64 10.09 -3.79
CA LEU A 401 -11.38 8.89 -4.61
C LEU A 401 -11.74 7.57 -3.91
N GLY A 402 -12.10 7.62 -2.62
CA GLY A 402 -12.39 6.43 -1.83
C GLY A 402 -11.17 5.50 -1.70
N VAL A 403 -11.44 4.20 -1.58
CA VAL A 403 -10.44 3.14 -1.40
C VAL A 403 -10.15 2.40 -2.70
N GLY A 404 -8.87 2.10 -2.92
CA GLY A 404 -8.41 1.17 -3.96
C GLY A 404 -8.28 -0.25 -3.42
N GLN A 405 -8.52 -1.27 -4.27
CA GLN A 405 -8.42 -2.69 -3.89
C GLN A 405 -7.01 -3.13 -3.44
N GLY A 406 -5.96 -2.43 -3.86
CA GLY A 406 -4.57 -2.86 -3.67
C GLY A 406 -4.33 -4.25 -4.28
N ASN A 407 -3.69 -5.13 -3.52
CA ASN A 407 -3.43 -6.53 -3.90
C ASN A 407 -4.54 -7.50 -3.45
N ASN A 408 -5.65 -7.00 -2.91
CA ASN A 408 -6.72 -7.83 -2.35
C ASN A 408 -7.76 -8.19 -3.44
N PRO A 409 -8.24 -9.45 -3.52
CA PRO A 409 -9.22 -9.89 -4.52
C PRO A 409 -10.66 -9.45 -4.15
N THR A 410 -10.84 -8.21 -3.72
CA THR A 410 -12.10 -7.68 -3.15
C THR A 410 -12.60 -6.43 -3.88
N CYS A 411 -12.32 -6.36 -5.19
CA CYS A 411 -12.59 -5.21 -6.05
C CYS A 411 -14.04 -4.71 -5.96
N GLN A 412 -15.01 -5.61 -5.85
CA GLN A 412 -16.43 -5.26 -5.78
C GLN A 412 -16.80 -4.59 -4.47
N SER A 413 -16.23 -5.04 -3.35
CA SER A 413 -16.41 -4.44 -2.04
C SER A 413 -15.75 -3.05 -1.97
N ALA A 414 -14.50 -2.94 -2.44
CA ALA A 414 -13.78 -1.66 -2.48
C ALA A 414 -14.56 -0.62 -3.32
N ARG A 415 -15.08 -1.04 -4.48
CA ARG A 415 -15.93 -0.18 -5.33
C ARG A 415 -17.20 0.26 -4.62
N ALA A 416 -17.89 -0.66 -3.95
CA ALA A 416 -19.11 -0.39 -3.20
C ALA A 416 -18.87 0.69 -2.13
N LEU A 417 -17.84 0.49 -1.31
CA LEU A 417 -17.47 1.42 -0.23
C LEU A 417 -17.17 2.82 -0.78
N SER A 418 -16.33 2.92 -1.82
CA SER A 418 -15.99 4.19 -2.46
C SER A 418 -17.22 4.89 -3.05
N MET A 419 -18.15 4.16 -3.66
CA MET A 419 -19.40 4.72 -4.17
C MET A 419 -20.30 5.23 -3.05
N TRP A 420 -20.47 4.47 -1.96
CA TRP A 420 -21.33 4.88 -0.85
C TRP A 420 -20.78 6.10 -0.11
N ALA A 421 -19.47 6.22 0.06
CA ALA A 421 -18.87 7.42 0.66
C ALA A 421 -19.14 8.71 -0.13
N LEU A 422 -19.38 8.59 -1.44
CA LEU A 422 -19.68 9.72 -2.32
C LEU A 422 -21.18 9.99 -2.43
N ASN A 423 -21.99 8.95 -2.67
CA ASN A 423 -23.40 9.10 -3.03
C ASN A 423 -24.34 8.97 -1.82
N ASP A 424 -24.09 8.01 -0.93
CA ASP A 424 -24.99 7.64 0.18
C ASP A 424 -24.18 7.42 1.47
N PRO A 425 -23.54 8.48 2.00
CA PRO A 425 -22.66 8.37 3.16
C PRO A 425 -23.40 7.91 4.41
N ASP A 426 -24.71 8.17 4.51
CA ASP A 426 -25.57 7.67 5.58
C ASP A 426 -25.76 6.15 5.52
N TYR A 427 -25.85 5.56 4.32
CA TYR A 427 -25.87 4.11 4.16
C TYR A 427 -24.54 3.48 4.60
N LEU A 428 -23.41 4.09 4.21
CA LEU A 428 -22.09 3.65 4.68
C LEU A 428 -21.99 3.71 6.22
N LEU A 429 -22.38 4.84 6.81
CA LEU A 429 -22.39 5.02 8.27
C LEU A 429 -23.30 4.00 8.97
N TRP A 430 -24.44 3.67 8.36
CA TRP A 430 -25.33 2.63 8.86
C TRP A 430 -24.66 1.25 8.84
N LEU A 431 -24.00 0.87 7.74
CA LEU A 431 -23.28 -0.41 7.64
C LEU A 431 -22.19 -0.53 8.72
N ILE A 432 -21.39 0.52 8.91
CA ILE A 432 -20.36 0.57 9.95
C ILE A 432 -20.99 0.38 11.33
N ALA A 433 -22.10 1.07 11.61
CA ALA A 433 -22.79 0.95 12.91
C ALA A 433 -23.41 -0.44 13.16
N GLN A 434 -23.73 -1.21 12.11
CA GLN A 434 -24.18 -2.60 12.26
C GLN A 434 -23.01 -3.53 12.57
N VAL A 435 -21.91 -3.45 11.79
CA VAL A 435 -20.71 -4.27 12.00
C VAL A 435 -20.08 -3.95 13.35
N ALA A 436 -19.83 -2.69 13.66
CA ALA A 436 -19.23 -2.26 14.92
C ALA A 436 -19.93 -2.83 16.16
N ARG A 437 -21.27 -2.96 16.11
CA ARG A 437 -22.09 -3.36 17.26
C ARG A 437 -22.39 -4.86 17.32
N ARG A 438 -22.33 -5.56 16.18
CA ARG A 438 -22.85 -6.95 16.07
C ARG A 438 -21.99 -7.89 15.23
N ASP A 439 -20.89 -7.39 14.65
CA ASP A 439 -20.05 -8.11 13.69
C ASP A 439 -20.87 -8.82 12.61
N ARG A 440 -21.87 -8.10 12.06
CA ARG A 440 -22.88 -8.68 11.18
C ARG A 440 -23.54 -7.64 10.29
N LEU A 441 -23.68 -7.98 9.01
CA LEU A 441 -24.52 -7.30 8.03
C LEU A 441 -25.62 -8.21 7.51
N VAL A 442 -26.79 -7.61 7.24
CA VAL A 442 -27.88 -8.24 6.48
C VAL A 442 -28.09 -7.43 5.21
N LEU A 443 -27.64 -7.97 4.08
CA LEU A 443 -27.92 -7.44 2.74
C LEU A 443 -29.12 -8.17 2.14
N HIS A 444 -29.56 -7.78 0.95
CA HIS A 444 -30.59 -8.49 0.21
C HIS A 444 -30.09 -8.83 -1.18
N PHE A 445 -30.59 -9.93 -1.73
CA PHE A 445 -30.38 -10.30 -3.12
C PHE A 445 -31.70 -10.80 -3.70
N GLU A 446 -32.26 -10.02 -4.63
CA GLU A 446 -33.56 -10.32 -5.28
C GLU A 446 -34.71 -10.47 -4.25
N GLY A 447 -34.66 -9.69 -3.18
CA GLY A 447 -35.65 -9.69 -2.09
C GLY A 447 -35.38 -10.67 -0.96
N GLU A 448 -34.42 -11.60 -1.12
CA GLU A 448 -34.05 -12.57 -0.09
C GLU A 448 -32.93 -12.03 0.80
N PRO A 449 -33.04 -12.11 2.14
CA PRO A 449 -32.02 -11.61 3.05
C PRO A 449 -30.75 -12.47 3.01
N LEU A 450 -29.60 -11.80 3.06
CA LEU A 450 -28.26 -12.37 3.12
C LEU A 450 -27.58 -11.96 4.43
N ASP A 451 -27.58 -12.87 5.40
CA ASP A 451 -26.96 -12.67 6.69
C ASP A 451 -25.49 -13.10 6.71
N THR A 452 -24.59 -12.13 6.61
CA THR A 452 -23.12 -12.33 6.50
C THR A 452 -22.47 -13.09 7.66
N ALA A 453 -23.13 -13.18 8.82
CA ALA A 453 -22.66 -13.99 9.95
C ALA A 453 -22.86 -15.50 9.73
N THR A 454 -23.82 -15.88 8.88
CA THR A 454 -24.17 -17.28 8.59
C THR A 454 -23.71 -17.76 7.23
N LEU A 455 -23.27 -16.83 6.37
CA LEU A 455 -22.78 -17.16 5.05
C LEU A 455 -21.43 -17.89 5.12
N PRO A 456 -21.20 -18.87 4.23
CA PRO A 456 -19.87 -19.45 4.05
C PRO A 456 -18.80 -18.39 3.74
N PRO A 457 -17.50 -18.74 3.88
CA PRO A 457 -16.41 -17.86 3.50
C PRO A 457 -16.56 -17.30 2.09
N GLY A 458 -16.10 -16.07 1.91
CA GLY A 458 -16.11 -15.36 0.63
C GLY A 458 -14.96 -15.79 -0.30
N LEU A 459 -14.58 -14.92 -1.23
CA LEU A 459 -13.50 -15.17 -2.19
C LEU A 459 -12.12 -14.85 -1.62
N ALA A 460 -12.04 -13.91 -0.67
CA ALA A 460 -10.79 -13.57 -0.01
C ALA A 460 -10.35 -14.69 0.93
N THR A 461 -9.22 -15.33 0.61
CA THR A 461 -8.65 -16.44 1.40
C THR A 461 -7.69 -16.00 2.50
N SER A 462 -7.33 -14.72 2.54
CA SER A 462 -6.40 -14.14 3.53
C SER A 462 -6.95 -12.83 4.08
N ALA A 463 -6.40 -12.40 5.22
CA ALA A 463 -6.63 -11.05 5.73
C ALA A 463 -6.25 -10.01 4.67
N LEU A 464 -6.94 -8.87 4.71
CA LEU A 464 -6.69 -7.77 3.80
C LEU A 464 -5.34 -7.14 4.12
N LEU A 465 -4.47 -7.08 3.14
CA LEU A 465 -3.17 -6.41 3.25
C LEU A 465 -3.36 -4.92 2.96
N ASP A 466 -2.68 -4.06 3.72
CA ASP A 466 -2.61 -2.60 3.52
C ASP A 466 -4.00 -1.94 3.38
N ALA A 467 -4.98 -2.39 4.16
CA ALA A 467 -6.36 -1.92 4.10
C ALA A 467 -6.65 -0.86 5.16
N ASP A 468 -7.49 0.11 4.80
CA ASP A 468 -7.94 1.14 5.74
C ASP A 468 -8.90 0.55 6.81
N PRO A 469 -9.05 1.20 7.98
CA PRO A 469 -9.89 0.71 9.06
C PRO A 469 -11.35 0.40 8.67
N ILE A 470 -11.93 1.12 7.72
CA ILE A 470 -13.31 0.88 7.25
C ILE A 470 -13.35 -0.39 6.40
N SER A 471 -12.37 -0.54 5.50
CA SER A 471 -12.25 -1.75 4.69
C SER A 471 -11.99 -2.99 5.55
N VAL A 472 -11.12 -2.91 6.57
CA VAL A 472 -10.83 -4.00 7.52
C VAL A 472 -12.13 -4.54 8.14
N LEU A 473 -13.04 -3.67 8.54
CA LEU A 473 -14.31 -4.08 9.14
C LEU A 473 -15.34 -4.55 8.11
N LEU A 474 -15.55 -3.81 7.01
CA LEU A 474 -16.69 -4.06 6.12
C LEU A 474 -16.42 -5.10 5.05
N VAL A 475 -15.22 -5.13 4.47
CA VAL A 475 -14.92 -5.98 3.31
C VAL A 475 -15.09 -7.48 3.62
N PRO A 476 -14.73 -8.04 4.80
CA PRO A 476 -14.99 -9.44 5.10
C PRO A 476 -16.48 -9.83 5.02
N HIS A 477 -17.38 -8.95 5.44
CA HIS A 477 -18.83 -9.18 5.33
C HIS A 477 -19.33 -9.01 3.89
N LEU A 478 -18.86 -7.96 3.20
CA LEU A 478 -19.25 -7.69 1.82
C LEU A 478 -18.76 -8.78 0.86
N ASP A 479 -17.56 -9.32 1.08
CA ASP A 479 -17.01 -10.41 0.28
C ASP A 479 -17.80 -11.71 0.45
N ARG A 480 -18.22 -12.06 1.69
CA ARG A 480 -19.13 -13.19 1.92
C ARG A 480 -20.47 -13.01 1.22
N ALA A 481 -21.05 -11.82 1.30
CA ALA A 481 -22.31 -11.51 0.62
C ALA A 481 -22.15 -11.60 -0.90
N TYR A 482 -21.11 -10.99 -1.46
CA TYR A 482 -20.79 -11.03 -2.89
C TYR A 482 -20.60 -12.46 -3.40
N ALA A 483 -19.82 -13.28 -2.68
CA ALA A 483 -19.62 -14.68 -3.02
C ALA A 483 -20.93 -15.47 -3.01
N GLU A 484 -21.81 -15.22 -2.03
CA GLU A 484 -23.12 -15.84 -1.96
C GLU A 484 -24.05 -15.41 -3.10
N MET A 485 -24.08 -14.12 -3.45
CA MET A 485 -24.83 -13.65 -4.62
C MET A 485 -24.32 -14.34 -5.90
N GLY A 486 -23.00 -14.48 -6.04
CA GLY A 486 -22.38 -15.25 -7.12
C GLY A 486 -22.82 -16.72 -7.15
N ARG A 487 -22.88 -17.40 -6.00
CA ARG A 487 -23.39 -18.78 -5.90
C ARG A 487 -24.84 -18.91 -6.37
N ARG A 488 -25.68 -17.92 -6.05
CA ARG A 488 -27.09 -17.87 -6.48
C ARG A 488 -27.27 -17.57 -7.98
N CYS A 489 -26.23 -17.05 -8.63
CA CYS A 489 -26.19 -16.84 -10.07
C CYS A 489 -25.69 -18.04 -10.88
N VAL A 490 -25.25 -19.13 -10.23
CA VAL A 490 -24.75 -20.32 -10.94
C VAL A 490 -25.83 -20.90 -11.86
N GLY A 491 -25.46 -21.15 -13.12
CA GLY A 491 -26.34 -21.69 -14.16
C GLY A 491 -27.15 -20.63 -14.92
N ARG A 492 -27.02 -19.34 -14.60
CA ARG A 492 -27.60 -18.25 -15.41
C ARG A 492 -26.80 -18.07 -16.72
N PRO A 493 -27.45 -17.65 -17.83
CA PRO A 493 -26.85 -17.66 -19.17
C PRO A 493 -25.89 -16.50 -19.46
N GLU A 494 -25.86 -15.48 -18.61
CA GLU A 494 -25.05 -14.27 -18.81
C GLU A 494 -24.12 -14.03 -17.62
N ASP A 495 -23.34 -12.95 -17.70
CA ASP A 495 -22.41 -12.58 -16.66
C ASP A 495 -23.15 -12.32 -15.32
N PRO A 496 -22.71 -12.95 -14.21
CA PRO A 496 -23.37 -12.82 -12.91
C PRO A 496 -23.48 -11.37 -12.41
N HIS A 497 -22.56 -10.48 -12.81
CA HIS A 497 -22.57 -9.08 -12.42
C HIS A 497 -23.83 -8.33 -12.85
N ARG A 498 -24.58 -8.83 -13.84
CA ARG A 498 -25.88 -8.26 -14.27
C ARG A 498 -26.88 -8.23 -13.13
N TRP A 499 -26.88 -9.26 -12.30
CA TRP A 499 -27.76 -9.39 -11.13
C TRP A 499 -27.08 -8.93 -9.84
N VAL A 500 -25.78 -9.17 -9.71
CA VAL A 500 -25.06 -8.87 -8.46
C VAL A 500 -24.83 -7.37 -8.27
N ASN A 501 -24.42 -6.61 -9.30
CA ASN A 501 -24.05 -5.20 -9.12
C ASN A 501 -25.21 -4.31 -8.64
N PRO A 502 -26.44 -4.40 -9.18
CA PRO A 502 -27.56 -3.59 -8.70
C PRO A 502 -27.95 -3.87 -7.24
N GLU A 503 -27.78 -5.13 -6.79
CA GLU A 503 -28.13 -5.55 -5.43
C GLU A 503 -26.99 -5.24 -4.44
N LEU A 504 -25.73 -5.34 -4.88
CA LEU A 504 -24.58 -5.05 -4.05
C LEU A 504 -24.27 -3.55 -3.97
N HIS A 505 -24.24 -2.83 -5.10
CA HIS A 505 -23.77 -1.43 -5.13
C HIS A 505 -24.89 -0.42 -4.89
N GLY A 506 -26.14 -0.77 -5.23
CA GLY A 506 -27.31 0.08 -5.04
C GLY A 506 -28.19 0.18 -6.28
N TRP A 507 -29.44 0.59 -6.07
CA TRP A 507 -30.51 0.58 -7.08
C TRP A 507 -30.24 1.49 -8.30
N TRP A 508 -29.33 2.46 -8.18
CA TRP A 508 -28.91 3.34 -9.27
C TRP A 508 -27.96 2.65 -10.26
N VAL A 509 -27.40 1.50 -9.92
CA VAL A 509 -26.59 0.71 -10.85
C VAL A 509 -27.53 -0.02 -11.81
N GLY A 510 -27.30 0.19 -13.12
CA GLY A 510 -28.11 -0.40 -14.17
C GLY A 510 -28.14 -1.93 -14.09
N ARG A 511 -29.32 -2.52 -14.32
CA ARG A 511 -29.54 -3.97 -14.38
C ARG A 511 -29.08 -4.61 -15.70
N ASP A 512 -28.46 -3.82 -16.57
CA ASP A 512 -27.95 -4.20 -17.87
C ASP A 512 -26.63 -3.49 -18.14
N PHE A 513 -25.72 -4.17 -18.84
CA PHE A 513 -24.46 -3.60 -19.29
C PHE A 513 -23.99 -4.28 -20.58
N HIS A 514 -23.19 -3.55 -21.35
CA HIS A 514 -22.48 -4.13 -22.49
C HIS A 514 -21.20 -4.82 -22.01
N ILE A 515 -20.94 -6.02 -22.50
CA ILE A 515 -19.72 -6.78 -22.23
C ILE A 515 -19.12 -7.25 -23.56
N ALA A 516 -17.82 -7.05 -23.75
CA ALA A 516 -17.09 -7.48 -24.95
C ALA A 516 -16.54 -8.91 -24.85
N VAL A 517 -16.89 -9.66 -23.80
CA VAL A 517 -16.36 -10.98 -23.49
C VAL A 517 -17.52 -11.95 -23.41
N ASP A 518 -17.40 -13.07 -24.11
CA ASP A 518 -18.30 -14.19 -23.96
C ASP A 518 -17.94 -14.98 -22.69
N VAL A 519 -18.83 -14.98 -21.70
CA VAL A 519 -18.57 -15.53 -20.36
C VAL A 519 -18.24 -17.03 -20.40
N ALA A 520 -18.84 -17.78 -21.32
CA ALA A 520 -18.64 -19.23 -21.42
C ALA A 520 -17.29 -19.60 -22.03
N THR A 521 -16.82 -18.82 -23.01
CA THR A 521 -15.60 -19.14 -23.77
C THR A 521 -14.39 -18.28 -23.38
N GLY A 522 -14.60 -17.14 -22.71
CA GLY A 522 -13.59 -16.12 -22.45
C GLY A 522 -13.14 -15.36 -23.71
N ALA A 523 -13.71 -15.64 -24.88
CA ALA A 523 -13.35 -15.00 -26.13
C ALA A 523 -14.00 -13.62 -26.26
N LEU A 524 -13.41 -12.74 -27.07
CA LEU A 524 -14.05 -11.47 -27.42
C LEU A 524 -15.32 -11.71 -28.24
N LYS A 525 -16.40 -11.02 -27.89
CA LYS A 525 -17.71 -11.11 -28.53
C LYS A 525 -18.31 -9.73 -28.70
N HIS A 526 -18.86 -9.46 -29.88
CA HIS A 526 -19.50 -8.18 -30.22
C HIS A 526 -18.64 -6.94 -29.89
N TYR A 527 -17.31 -7.03 -30.04
CA TYR A 527 -16.37 -5.96 -29.66
C TYR A 527 -16.68 -4.61 -30.33
N GLU A 528 -16.99 -4.62 -31.63
CA GLU A 528 -17.41 -3.42 -32.37
C GLU A 528 -18.68 -2.78 -31.83
N SER A 529 -19.60 -3.57 -31.27
CA SER A 529 -20.82 -3.06 -30.63
C SER A 529 -20.57 -2.55 -29.22
N PHE A 530 -19.57 -3.09 -28.50
CA PHE A 530 -19.16 -2.59 -27.18
C PHE A 530 -18.42 -1.25 -27.26
N LEU A 531 -17.69 -1.01 -28.36
CA LEU A 531 -16.97 0.25 -28.59
C LEU A 531 -17.85 1.44 -28.99
N ARG A 532 -19.06 1.17 -29.49
CA ARG A 532 -20.05 2.18 -29.90
C ARG A 532 -21.02 2.46 -28.77
#